data_AF-A0A1Q5L6Q9-F1
#
_entry.id   AF-A0A1Q5L6Q9-F1
#
_cell.length_a   1.000
_cell.length_b   1.000
_cell.length_c   1.000
_cell.angle_alpha   90.00
_cell.angle_beta   90.00
_cell.angle_gamma   90.00
#
_symmetry.space_group_name_H-M   'P 1'
#
loop_
_entity.id
_entity.type
_entity.pdbx_description
1 polymer ?
#
loop_
_entity_poly.entity_id
_entity_poly.type
_entity_poly.pdbx_seq_one_letter_code
_entity_poly.pdbx_strand_id
1 'polypeptide(L)'
;MATLVESGQSNQMSLTVVTSGAVITGRLAPEAMWSQRVSEVLTDSADLGAFSVVFDTAARKDGPPTHLHFHVARILQGTVGIPETGGMYRVAIEDVSAWTVGDFSYTDH
;
A
#
# COMPACT_ATOMS: atom_id res chain seq x y z
N MET A 1 4.67 13.27 -5.21
CA MET A 1 5.15 11.89 -5.07
C MET A 1 4.15 10.89 -5.64
N ALA A 2 2.94 10.78 -5.09
CA ALA A 2 1.92 9.83 -5.57
C ALA A 2 1.70 9.89 -7.10
N THR A 3 1.59 11.10 -7.68
CA THR A 3 1.48 11.27 -9.15
C THR A 3 2.65 10.67 -9.93
N LEU A 4 3.88 10.72 -9.40
CA LEU A 4 5.07 10.15 -10.06
C LEU A 4 5.09 8.63 -9.95
N VAL A 5 4.65 8.07 -8.82
CA VAL A 5 4.48 6.61 -8.66
C VAL A 5 3.42 6.10 -9.63
N GLU A 6 2.26 6.76 -9.72
CA GLU A 6 1.19 6.40 -10.67
C GLU A 6 1.61 6.51 -12.14
N SER A 7 2.63 7.31 -12.44
CA SER A 7 3.23 7.40 -13.78
C SER A 7 4.18 6.24 -14.12
N GLY A 8 4.42 5.31 -13.18
CA GLY A 8 5.28 4.13 -13.37
C GLY A 8 6.78 4.44 -13.39
N GLN A 9 7.18 5.66 -13.00
CA GLN A 9 8.59 6.10 -13.04
C GLN A 9 9.43 5.55 -11.87
N SER A 10 8.81 5.08 -10.79
CA SER A 10 9.54 4.43 -9.70
C SER A 10 8.63 3.57 -8.81
N ASN A 11 8.91 2.25 -8.77
CA ASN A 11 8.25 1.28 -7.89
C ASN A 11 9.21 0.76 -6.79
N GLN A 12 10.38 1.40 -6.64
CA GLN A 12 11.41 0.99 -5.69
C GLN A 12 11.53 1.92 -4.48
N MET A 13 10.75 2.99 -4.42
CA MET A 13 10.84 3.96 -3.35
C MET A 13 10.19 3.38 -2.08
N SER A 14 11.02 3.06 -1.09
CA SER A 14 10.55 2.84 0.27
C SER A 14 10.11 4.17 0.86
N LEU A 15 8.94 4.16 1.48
CA LEU A 15 8.36 5.29 2.17
C LEU A 15 7.87 4.82 3.53
N THR A 16 8.13 5.63 4.54
CA THR A 16 7.47 5.50 5.84
C THR A 16 6.50 6.65 6.02
N VAL A 17 5.26 6.32 6.37
CA VAL A 17 4.20 7.29 6.67
C VAL A 17 3.74 7.14 8.11
N VAL A 18 3.41 8.28 8.70
CA VAL A 18 2.73 8.37 9.99
C VAL A 18 1.29 8.75 9.72
N THR A 19 0.37 7.94 10.24
CA THR A 19 -1.07 8.21 10.23
C THR A 19 -1.59 8.28 11.66
N SER A 20 -2.86 8.66 11.83
CA SER A 20 -3.52 8.63 13.14
C SER A 20 -3.64 7.20 13.66
N GLY A 21 -2.63 6.75 14.40
CA GLY A 21 -2.62 5.46 15.09
C GLY A 21 -1.64 4.41 14.52
N ALA A 22 -0.87 4.72 13.46
CA ALA A 22 0.10 3.80 12.90
C ALA A 22 1.31 4.48 12.25
N VAL A 23 2.46 3.80 12.31
CA VAL A 23 3.63 4.06 11.47
C VAL A 23 3.77 2.90 10.49
N ILE A 24 3.59 3.19 9.20
CA ILE A 24 3.62 2.18 8.12
C ILE A 24 4.86 2.44 7.27
N THR A 25 5.69 1.41 7.08
CA THR A 25 6.80 1.43 6.11
C THR A 25 6.53 0.42 5.00
N GLY A 26 6.94 0.72 3.78
CA GLY A 26 6.87 -0.21 2.66
C GLY A 26 7.25 0.44 1.34
N ARG A 27 7.09 -0.28 0.23
CA ARG A 27 7.32 0.25 -1.10
C ARG A 27 6.02 0.75 -1.72
N LEU A 28 6.07 1.92 -2.35
CA LEU A 28 4.92 2.41 -3.13
C LEU A 28 4.81 1.68 -4.47
N ALA A 29 3.58 1.35 -4.85
CA ALA A 29 3.23 0.81 -6.16
C ALA A 29 2.13 1.66 -6.81
N PRO A 30 2.04 1.69 -8.15
CA PRO A 30 0.86 2.24 -8.83
C PRO A 30 -0.41 1.51 -8.41
N GLU A 31 -1.55 2.22 -8.33
CA GLU A 31 -2.85 1.66 -7.95
C GLU A 31 -3.21 0.43 -8.78
N ALA A 32 -3.01 0.50 -10.11
CA ALA A 32 -3.32 -0.61 -11.01
C ALA A 32 -2.50 -1.88 -10.69
N MET A 33 -1.20 -1.72 -10.43
CA MET A 33 -0.34 -2.85 -10.04
C MET A 33 -0.73 -3.38 -8.67
N TRP A 34 -0.99 -2.49 -7.71
CA TRP A 34 -1.41 -2.88 -6.37
C TRP A 34 -2.74 -3.65 -6.39
N SER A 35 -3.73 -3.15 -7.15
CA SER A 35 -5.05 -3.76 -7.30
C SER A 35 -4.96 -5.13 -7.97
N GLN A 36 -4.14 -5.25 -9.03
CA GLN A 36 -3.88 -6.54 -9.67
C GLN A 36 -3.31 -7.57 -8.69
N ARG A 37 -2.34 -7.19 -7.85
CA ARG A 37 -1.77 -8.09 -6.84
C ARG A 37 -2.78 -8.49 -5.76
N VAL A 38 -3.66 -7.58 -5.35
CA VAL A 38 -4.76 -7.92 -4.43
C VAL A 38 -5.71 -8.92 -5.09
N SER A 39 -6.06 -8.71 -6.36
CA SER A 39 -6.91 -9.62 -7.14
C SER A 39 -6.30 -11.03 -7.22
N GLU A 40 -5.00 -11.14 -7.48
CA GLU A 40 -4.27 -12.42 -7.53
C GLU A 40 -4.36 -13.16 -6.18
N VAL A 41 -4.08 -12.49 -5.07
CA VAL A 41 -4.15 -13.07 -3.72
C VAL A 41 -5.57 -13.55 -3.38
N LEU A 42 -6.59 -12.79 -3.79
CA LEU A 42 -7.99 -13.16 -3.55
C LEU A 42 -8.43 -14.33 -4.42
N THR A 43 -7.98 -14.40 -5.67
CA THR A 43 -8.33 -15.47 -6.62
C THR A 43 -7.89 -16.85 -6.10
N ASP A 44 -6.75 -16.91 -5.42
CA ASP A 44 -6.23 -18.15 -4.84
C ASP A 44 -6.94 -18.56 -3.53
N SER A 45 -7.90 -17.76 -3.04
CA SER A 45 -8.68 -18.06 -1.84
C SER A 45 -9.93 -18.88 -2.15
N ALA A 46 -10.11 -19.99 -1.42
CA ALA A 46 -11.30 -20.85 -1.52
C ALA A 46 -12.61 -20.11 -1.18
N ASP A 47 -12.56 -19.15 -0.25
CA ASP A 47 -13.75 -18.44 0.23
C ASP A 47 -13.89 -17.03 -0.36
N LEU A 48 -12.77 -16.41 -0.79
CA LEU A 48 -12.74 -15.00 -1.19
C LEU A 48 -12.54 -14.77 -2.69
N GLY A 49 -12.39 -15.83 -3.50
CA GLY A 49 -12.16 -15.74 -4.94
C GLY A 49 -13.17 -14.87 -5.69
N ALA A 50 -14.45 -14.88 -5.31
CA ALA A 50 -15.49 -14.07 -5.95
C ALA A 50 -15.26 -12.54 -5.81
N PHE A 51 -14.48 -12.09 -4.84
CA PHE A 51 -14.18 -10.67 -4.63
C PHE A 51 -13.03 -10.16 -5.50
N SER A 52 -12.25 -11.04 -6.15
CA SER A 52 -11.09 -10.63 -6.95
C SER A 52 -11.47 -9.67 -8.10
N VAL A 53 -12.65 -9.88 -8.70
CA VAL A 53 -13.18 -9.06 -9.80
C VAL A 53 -13.31 -7.57 -9.45
N VAL A 54 -13.52 -7.24 -8.16
CA VAL A 54 -13.61 -5.84 -7.68
C VAL A 54 -12.28 -5.11 -7.91
N PHE A 55 -11.17 -5.84 -7.88
CA PHE A 55 -9.81 -5.31 -7.99
C PHE A 55 -9.23 -5.46 -9.41
N ASP A 56 -9.82 -6.30 -10.26
CA ASP A 56 -9.43 -6.46 -11.67
C ASP A 56 -9.80 -5.25 -12.53
N THR A 57 -10.80 -4.46 -12.09
CA THR A 57 -11.35 -3.30 -12.80
C THR A 57 -10.95 -1.96 -12.22
N ALA A 58 -9.73 -1.82 -11.70
CA ALA A 58 -9.20 -0.52 -11.27
C ALA A 58 -8.96 0.39 -12.50
N ALA A 59 -10.04 0.98 -13.00
CA ALA A 59 -9.99 2.00 -14.03
C ALA A 59 -9.19 3.18 -13.48
N ARG A 60 -8.22 3.68 -14.27
CA ARG A 60 -7.56 4.95 -14.01
C ARG A 60 -8.64 6.00 -13.78
N LYS A 61 -8.73 6.51 -12.56
CA LYS A 61 -9.58 7.65 -12.25
C LYS A 61 -8.87 8.90 -12.75
N ASP A 62 -9.54 9.67 -13.59
CA ASP A 62 -9.03 10.97 -14.02
C ASP A 62 -8.99 11.91 -12.81
N GLY A 63 -7.78 12.33 -12.42
CA GLY A 63 -7.57 13.24 -11.29
C GLY A 63 -6.27 12.96 -10.51
N PRO A 64 -5.94 13.81 -9.53
CA PRO A 64 -4.81 13.56 -8.65
C PRO A 64 -5.07 12.31 -7.78
N PRO A 65 -4.05 11.49 -7.52
CA PRO A 65 -4.19 10.32 -6.64
C PRO A 65 -4.60 10.76 -5.24
N THR A 66 -5.54 10.02 -4.64
CA THR A 66 -6.06 10.27 -3.29
C THR A 66 -5.48 9.32 -2.25
N HIS A 67 -4.84 8.24 -2.69
CA HIS A 67 -4.33 7.18 -1.83
C HIS A 67 -2.89 6.83 -2.19
N LEU A 68 -2.15 6.38 -1.19
CA LEU A 68 -0.87 5.69 -1.33
C LEU A 68 -1.11 4.18 -1.23
N HIS A 69 -0.54 3.45 -2.18
CA HIS A 69 -0.66 2.00 -2.27
C HIS A 69 0.70 1.37 -1.95
N PHE A 70 0.79 0.71 -0.79
CA PHE A 70 1.99 0.03 -0.34
C PHE A 70 1.92 -1.46 -0.62
N HIS A 71 3.06 -2.06 -0.96
CA HIS A 71 3.24 -3.49 -1.01
C HIS A 71 4.44 -3.92 -0.15
N VAL A 72 4.39 -5.12 0.43
CA VAL A 72 5.38 -5.61 1.42
C VAL A 72 5.52 -4.63 2.60
N ALA A 73 4.44 -3.94 2.94
CA ALA A 73 4.41 -2.99 4.03
C ALA A 73 4.34 -3.68 5.40
N ARG A 74 4.90 -3.00 6.40
CA ARG A 74 4.95 -3.41 7.80
C ARG A 74 4.49 -2.23 8.67
N ILE A 75 3.84 -2.55 9.78
CA ILE A 75 3.63 -1.56 10.85
C ILE A 75 4.78 -1.64 11.83
N LEU A 76 5.37 -0.49 12.11
CA LEU A 76 6.47 -0.35 13.07
C LEU A 76 5.97 0.02 14.47
N GLN A 77 4.85 0.75 14.54
CA GLN A 77 4.23 1.17 15.79
C GLN A 77 2.73 1.41 15.57
N GLY A 78 1.88 0.96 16.49
CA GLY A 78 0.42 1.14 16.43
C GLY A 78 -0.32 0.07 17.24
N THR A 79 -1.58 0.33 17.58
CA THR A 79 -2.41 -0.58 18.40
C THR A 79 -3.26 -1.53 17.56
N VAL A 80 -3.22 -1.42 16.24
CA VAL A 80 -3.99 -2.26 15.32
C VAL A 80 -3.14 -3.44 14.89
N GLY A 81 -3.52 -4.65 15.31
CA GLY A 81 -2.95 -5.89 14.78
C GLY A 81 -3.39 -6.10 13.34
N ILE A 82 -2.48 -6.56 12.47
CA ILE A 82 -2.73 -6.64 11.03
C ILE A 82 -2.51 -8.06 10.52
N PRO A 83 -3.35 -8.55 9.58
CA PRO A 83 -3.07 -9.80 8.88
C PRO A 83 -1.69 -9.78 8.21
N GLU A 84 -0.94 -10.88 8.33
CA GLU A 84 0.39 -11.05 7.70
C GLU A 84 0.32 -11.12 6.15
N THR A 85 -0.85 -10.98 5.56
CA THR A 85 -1.12 -11.21 4.15
C THR A 85 -0.49 -10.11 3.27
N GLY A 86 0.75 -10.34 2.86
CA GLY A 86 1.42 -9.67 1.72
C GLY A 86 1.83 -8.21 1.94
N GLY A 87 1.48 -7.61 3.09
CA GLY A 87 1.78 -6.22 3.38
C GLY A 87 1.17 -5.25 2.37
N MET A 88 -0.07 -5.52 1.91
CA MET A 88 -0.78 -4.66 0.98
C MET A 88 -1.60 -3.63 1.75
N TYR A 89 -1.21 -2.35 1.67
CA TYR A 89 -1.90 -1.28 2.39
C TYR A 89 -2.34 -0.18 1.45
N ARG A 90 -3.51 0.37 1.73
CA ARG A 90 -4.04 1.56 1.09
C ARG A 90 -4.23 2.63 2.15
N VAL A 91 -3.51 3.74 2.02
CA VAL A 91 -3.50 4.85 2.98
C VAL A 91 -4.06 6.09 2.29
N ALA A 92 -5.08 6.72 2.87
CA ALA A 92 -5.56 8.00 2.35
C ALA A 92 -4.49 9.08 2.56
N ILE A 93 -4.23 9.89 1.53
CA ILE A 93 -3.19 10.92 1.60
C ILE A 93 -3.53 11.99 2.64
N GLU A 94 -4.82 12.27 2.85
CA GLU A 94 -5.29 13.24 3.85
C GLU A 94 -5.01 12.81 5.30
N ASP A 95 -4.86 11.52 5.55
CA ASP A 95 -4.57 10.96 6.88
C ASP A 95 -3.08 10.92 7.20
N VAL A 96 -2.21 11.27 6.24
CA VAL A 96 -0.76 11.28 6.44
C VAL A 96 -0.35 12.56 7.15
N SER A 97 0.04 12.43 8.43
CA SER A 97 0.50 13.56 9.24
C SER A 97 1.98 13.87 9.05
N ALA A 98 2.78 12.87 8.71
CA ALA A 98 4.20 13.00 8.38
C ALA A 98 4.67 11.85 7.49
N TRP A 99 5.78 12.05 6.77
CA TRP A 99 6.40 11.01 5.96
C TRP A 99 7.91 11.19 5.88
N THR A 100 8.62 10.10 5.62
CA THR A 100 10.05 10.09 5.29
C THR A 100 10.35 9.08 4.19
N VAL A 101 11.34 9.39 3.36
CA VAL A 101 11.87 8.46 2.35
C VAL A 101 12.82 7.48 3.02
N GLY A 102 12.76 6.21 2.61
CA GLY A 102 13.56 5.13 3.16
C GLY A 102 12.72 4.13 3.95
N ASP A 103 13.29 2.94 4.15
CA ASP A 103 12.73 1.93 5.04
C ASP A 103 13.36 2.10 6.44
N PHE A 104 12.56 1.96 7.49
CA PHE A 104 13.09 1.86 8.85
C PHE A 104 13.40 0.39 9.14
N SER A 105 14.67 0.05 9.17
CA SER A 105 15.16 -1.16 9.81
C SER A 105 15.45 -0.86 11.28
N TYR A 106 14.64 -1.41 12.19
CA TYR A 106 15.07 -1.55 13.58
C TYR A 106 16.17 -2.61 13.60
N THR A 107 17.41 -2.22 13.84
CA THR A 107 18.43 -3.17 14.24
C THR A 107 18.18 -3.46 15.71
N ASP A 108 17.72 -4.68 16.04
CA ASP A 108 17.80 -5.18 17.41
C ASP A 108 19.25 -5.03 17.90
N HIS A 109 19.40 -4.48 19.11
CA HIS A 109 20.65 -4.46 19.86
C HIS A 109 20.53 -5.42 21.03
#